data_AF-A0A7K1ZGF9-F1
#
_entry.id   AF-A0A7K1ZGF9-F1
#
_cell.length_a   1.000
_cell.length_b   1.000
_cell.length_c   1.000
_cell.angle_alpha   90.00
_cell.angle_beta   90.00
_cell.angle_gamma   90.00
#
_symmetry.space_group_name_H-M   'P 1'
#
loop_
_entity.id
_entity.type
_entity.pdbx_description
1 polymer ?
#
loop_
_entity_poly.entity_id
_entity_poly.type
_entity_poly.pdbx_seq_one_letter_code
_entity_poly.pdbx_strand_id
1 'polypeptide(L)'
;MATQNTFTIIRRGAERLLHIAGDAPNGFQGERAANGLHGPLNAHNARALRETLPWTAPELTGLRKSFGFGDRLGIATPGHLDALEAVQESGFFPVLPQQSMREMARARRSPQQVMDDVTWAVLETGYRGGFGCDADHVKTEAEIDRCIDAGFIGFTLDPGQYVYPAADTENSAALQQHLAELPWDILQSNPKDHRNLYVIGQAADTFSEEAYLRAAVKYGAALAQTARLHAHLRSRFGAIPFDLEVSVDETDTPTTPEQHRFITLELHRLGIDFIGLAPRFVGDFYKGVDYVGDVDAFDKDYATHAAIAESLGPYKLSVHSGSDKLAIYPYIQRRTPEYVHVKTSGTSWLEALRVIAKCAPGLFRRILDLAVDGYATNRQSYHLDGRIERIPDVDDGALPTLLDDHHARQVVHVAFGAVLETYYDEVYAVLTEHTDAHREGVRRHFEKHLAPFRA
;
A
#
# COMPACT_ATOMS: atom_id res chain seq x y z
N MET A 1 33.02 16.75 -27.05
CA MET A 1 31.67 16.43 -26.56
C MET A 1 31.88 15.55 -25.34
N ALA A 2 31.54 16.00 -24.14
CA ALA A 2 31.66 15.15 -22.96
C ALA A 2 30.73 13.95 -23.17
N THR A 3 31.30 12.74 -23.23
CA THR A 3 30.55 11.50 -23.35
C THR A 3 29.61 11.38 -22.14
N GLN A 4 28.32 11.41 -22.39
CA GLN A 4 27.30 11.28 -21.35
C GLN A 4 27.41 9.89 -20.73
N ASN A 5 27.57 9.82 -19.41
CA ASN A 5 27.67 8.55 -18.69
C ASN A 5 26.41 7.72 -18.93
N THR A 6 26.60 6.42 -19.18
CA THR A 6 25.50 5.46 -19.29
C THR A 6 25.48 4.57 -18.06
N PHE A 7 24.31 4.41 -17.45
CA PHE A 7 24.12 3.61 -16.24
C PHE A 7 23.29 2.37 -16.61
N THR A 8 23.78 1.19 -16.24
CA THR A 8 23.13 -0.08 -16.55
C THR A 8 23.35 -1.09 -15.43
N ILE A 9 22.41 -2.00 -15.22
CA ILE A 9 22.64 -3.18 -14.38
C ILE A 9 23.22 -4.29 -15.27
N ILE A 10 24.36 -4.85 -14.88
CA ILE A 10 25.00 -5.98 -15.57
C ILE A 10 25.05 -7.20 -14.66
N ARG A 11 25.21 -8.40 -15.25
CA ARG A 11 25.43 -9.64 -14.51
C ARG A 11 26.85 -10.16 -14.71
N ARG A 12 27.49 -10.58 -13.63
CA ARG A 12 28.77 -11.30 -13.63
C ARG A 12 28.58 -12.62 -12.90
N GLY A 13 28.28 -13.68 -13.65
CA GLY A 13 27.79 -14.93 -13.06
C GLY A 13 26.42 -14.72 -12.42
N ALA A 14 26.28 -15.07 -11.13
CA ALA A 14 25.05 -14.85 -10.36
C ALA A 14 24.94 -13.43 -9.75
N GLU A 15 26.01 -12.66 -9.73
CA GLU A 15 26.04 -11.33 -9.12
C GLU A 15 25.51 -10.25 -10.09
N ARG A 16 24.69 -9.33 -9.56
CA ARG A 16 24.22 -8.12 -10.27
C ARG A 16 25.06 -6.92 -9.81
N LEU A 17 25.51 -6.11 -10.76
CA LEU A 17 26.38 -4.95 -10.53
C LEU A 17 25.87 -3.72 -11.28
N LEU A 18 26.07 -2.55 -10.71
CA LEU A 18 25.90 -1.27 -11.40
C LEU A 18 27.11 -1.03 -12.29
N HIS A 19 26.89 -0.88 -13.58
CA HIS A 19 27.91 -0.42 -14.51
C HIS A 19 27.65 1.04 -14.91
N ILE A 20 28.68 1.88 -14.74
CA ILE A 20 28.69 3.28 -15.19
C ILE A 20 29.74 3.39 -16.28
N ALA A 21 29.32 3.56 -17.53
CA ALA A 21 30.23 3.76 -18.66
C ALA A 21 30.78 5.19 -18.67
N GLY A 22 32.09 5.35 -18.88
CA GLY A 22 32.78 6.64 -18.86
C GLY A 22 33.32 7.05 -17.48
N ASP A 23 33.61 8.34 -17.30
CA ASP A 23 34.13 8.90 -16.04
C ASP A 23 32.99 9.01 -15.01
N ALA A 24 32.82 7.98 -14.18
CA ALA A 24 31.77 7.91 -13.18
C ALA A 24 31.73 9.19 -12.31
N PRO A 25 30.54 9.78 -12.06
CA PRO A 25 30.43 10.95 -11.18
C PRO A 25 30.96 10.66 -9.78
N ASN A 26 31.33 11.72 -9.06
CA ASN A 26 31.69 11.60 -7.64
C ASN A 26 30.51 11.03 -6.85
N GLY A 27 30.79 10.17 -5.87
CA GLY A 27 29.78 9.59 -4.98
C GLY A 27 29.35 8.16 -5.31
N PHE A 28 29.88 7.54 -6.37
CA PHE A 28 29.69 6.10 -6.62
C PHE A 28 30.85 5.27 -6.07
N GLN A 29 30.52 4.17 -5.40
CA GLN A 29 31.44 3.13 -4.94
C GLN A 29 31.57 2.03 -5.97
N GLY A 30 32.80 1.60 -6.27
CA GLY A 30 33.04 0.45 -7.13
C GLY A 30 34.49 0.33 -7.59
N GLU A 31 34.74 -0.72 -8.37
CA GLU A 31 36.03 -1.00 -8.98
C GLU A 31 36.11 -0.38 -10.38
N ARG A 32 37.28 0.15 -10.74
CA ARG A 32 37.53 0.62 -12.10
C ARG A 32 37.54 -0.57 -13.06
N ALA A 33 36.75 -0.46 -14.12
CA ALA A 33 36.69 -1.39 -15.24
C ALA A 33 37.20 -0.70 -16.52
N ALA A 34 37.48 -1.50 -17.57
CA ALA A 34 38.11 -1.01 -18.81
C ALA A 34 37.40 0.20 -19.45
N ASN A 35 36.06 0.28 -19.33
CA ASN A 35 35.24 1.35 -19.91
C ASN A 35 34.40 2.11 -18.85
N GLY A 36 34.78 2.07 -17.56
CA GLY A 36 34.05 2.80 -16.54
C GLY A 36 34.19 2.23 -15.13
N LEU A 37 33.09 2.17 -14.38
CA LEU A 37 33.04 1.68 -13.00
C LEU A 37 32.05 0.52 -12.88
N HIS A 38 32.42 -0.50 -12.09
CA HIS A 38 31.52 -1.57 -11.62
C HIS A 38 31.31 -1.42 -10.11
N GLY A 39 30.09 -1.11 -9.70
CA GLY A 39 29.72 -0.89 -8.30
C GLY A 39 28.72 -1.93 -7.79
N PRO A 40 28.73 -2.23 -6.49
CA PRO A 40 27.70 -3.07 -5.88
C PRO A 40 26.32 -2.39 -5.90
N LEU A 41 25.25 -3.18 -5.91
CA LEU A 41 23.88 -2.69 -5.73
C LEU A 41 23.58 -2.48 -4.24
N ASN A 42 24.16 -1.42 -3.66
CA ASN A 42 24.03 -1.07 -2.24
C ASN A 42 23.32 0.28 -2.05
N ALA A 43 22.92 0.58 -0.81
CA ALA A 43 22.20 1.81 -0.47
C ALA A 43 22.97 3.10 -0.82
N HIS A 44 24.30 3.07 -0.74
CA HIS A 44 25.13 4.20 -1.10
C HIS A 44 25.03 4.53 -2.60
N ASN A 45 25.22 3.52 -3.45
CA ASN A 45 25.10 3.68 -4.90
C ASN A 45 23.66 3.95 -5.33
N ALA A 46 22.66 3.39 -4.65
CA ALA A 46 21.26 3.68 -4.92
C ALA A 46 20.92 5.16 -4.65
N ARG A 47 21.41 5.71 -3.52
CA ARG A 47 21.26 7.14 -3.21
C ARG A 47 21.97 8.02 -4.24
N ALA A 48 23.24 7.72 -4.55
CA ALA A 48 23.99 8.46 -5.56
C ALA A 48 23.31 8.40 -6.94
N LEU A 49 22.68 7.27 -7.28
CA LEU A 49 21.89 7.11 -8.50
C LEU A 49 20.66 8.02 -8.50
N ARG A 50 19.88 8.05 -7.42
CA ARG A 50 18.72 8.94 -7.26
C ARG A 50 19.08 10.42 -7.38
N GLU A 51 20.22 10.82 -6.83
CA GLU A 51 20.74 12.19 -6.94
C GLU A 51 21.21 12.53 -8.38
N THR A 52 21.82 11.56 -9.07
CA THR A 52 22.39 11.77 -10.41
C THR A 52 21.33 11.66 -11.52
N LEU A 53 20.37 10.76 -11.35
CA LEU A 53 19.30 10.43 -12.30
C LEU A 53 17.95 10.60 -11.59
N PRO A 54 17.37 11.82 -11.54
CA PRO A 54 16.19 12.11 -10.72
C PRO A 54 14.95 11.24 -11.03
N TRP A 55 14.83 10.70 -12.25
CA TRP A 55 13.77 9.77 -12.64
C TRP A 55 13.86 8.39 -11.94
N THR A 56 14.98 8.11 -11.26
CA THR A 56 15.14 6.93 -10.39
C THR A 56 14.74 7.19 -8.94
N ALA A 57 14.41 8.43 -8.59
CA ALA A 57 13.88 8.83 -7.30
C ALA A 57 12.35 8.93 -7.34
N PRO A 58 11.65 8.74 -6.20
CA PRO A 58 10.21 8.96 -6.15
C PRO A 58 9.87 10.45 -6.35
N GLU A 59 8.71 10.70 -6.94
CA GLU A 59 8.08 12.01 -7.03
C GLU A 59 6.70 12.00 -6.35
N LEU A 60 6.15 13.18 -6.03
CA LEU A 60 4.83 13.27 -5.41
C LEU A 60 3.76 12.69 -6.33
N THR A 61 3.05 11.67 -5.88
CA THR A 61 1.83 11.16 -6.49
C THR A 61 0.80 12.28 -6.61
N GLY A 62 0.60 13.05 -5.53
CA GLY A 62 -0.45 14.05 -5.43
C GLY A 62 -1.83 13.44 -5.70
N LEU A 63 -2.70 14.23 -6.34
CA LEU A 63 -4.07 13.85 -6.68
C LEU A 63 -4.19 12.99 -7.94
N ARG A 64 -3.07 12.58 -8.58
CA ARG A 64 -3.11 11.70 -9.74
C ARG A 64 -3.79 10.38 -9.36
N LYS A 65 -4.66 9.89 -10.25
CA LYS A 65 -5.13 8.51 -10.24
C LYS A 65 -3.93 7.57 -10.09
N SER A 66 -3.88 6.79 -9.03
CA SER A 66 -2.66 6.07 -8.66
C SER A 66 -2.89 4.62 -8.29
N PHE A 67 -1.93 3.76 -8.60
CA PHE A 67 -2.00 2.33 -8.28
C PHE A 67 -0.77 1.90 -7.49
N GLY A 68 -1.00 1.27 -6.34
CA GLY A 68 0.01 0.76 -5.43
C GLY A 68 0.47 -0.63 -5.82
N PHE A 69 1.74 -0.76 -6.17
CA PHE A 69 2.37 -2.00 -6.66
C PHE A 69 3.26 -2.61 -5.57
N GLY A 70 2.67 -2.94 -4.42
CA GLY A 70 3.43 -3.49 -3.31
C GLY A 70 4.15 -4.80 -3.69
N ASP A 71 5.39 -4.91 -3.24
CA ASP A 71 6.27 -6.02 -3.54
C ASP A 71 6.98 -6.47 -2.26
N ARG A 72 6.66 -7.69 -1.82
CA ARG A 72 7.25 -8.30 -0.62
C ARG A 72 8.63 -8.90 -0.84
N LEU A 73 9.01 -9.10 -2.10
CA LEU A 73 10.23 -9.79 -2.52
C LEU A 73 11.27 -8.84 -3.14
N GLY A 74 10.86 -7.65 -3.60
CA GLY A 74 11.78 -6.69 -4.25
C GLY A 74 12.18 -7.08 -5.68
N ILE A 75 11.44 -8.00 -6.32
CA ILE A 75 11.75 -8.52 -7.65
C ILE A 75 10.53 -8.51 -8.61
N ALA A 76 9.39 -7.97 -8.19
CA ALA A 76 8.17 -7.90 -8.99
C ALA A 76 8.04 -6.61 -9.81
N THR A 77 8.74 -5.54 -9.42
CA THR A 77 8.64 -4.21 -10.07
C THR A 77 8.77 -4.25 -11.60
N PRO A 78 9.70 -5.02 -12.23
CA PRO A 78 9.74 -5.10 -13.69
C PRO A 78 8.44 -5.61 -14.33
N GLY A 79 7.78 -6.61 -13.72
CA GLY A 79 6.49 -7.11 -14.22
C GLY A 79 5.34 -6.14 -13.95
N HIS A 80 5.40 -5.39 -12.86
CA HIS A 80 4.45 -4.30 -12.59
C HIS A 80 4.52 -3.21 -13.66
N LEU A 81 5.73 -2.80 -14.04
CA LEU A 81 5.96 -1.80 -15.08
C LEU A 81 5.48 -2.28 -16.45
N ASP A 82 5.73 -3.55 -16.80
CA ASP A 82 5.20 -4.13 -18.03
C ASP A 82 3.67 -4.11 -18.08
N ALA A 83 3.01 -4.41 -16.96
CA ALA A 83 1.54 -4.38 -16.89
C ALA A 83 1.02 -2.95 -17.07
N LEU A 84 1.70 -1.97 -16.48
CA LEU A 84 1.34 -0.57 -16.63
C LEU A 84 1.49 -0.10 -18.07
N GLU A 85 2.58 -0.48 -18.75
CA GLU A 85 2.81 -0.15 -20.16
C GLU A 85 1.76 -0.81 -21.08
N ALA A 86 1.43 -2.08 -20.83
CA ALA A 86 0.43 -2.83 -21.60
C ALA A 86 -1.01 -2.28 -21.45
N VAL A 87 -1.27 -1.52 -20.38
CA VAL A 87 -2.58 -0.94 -20.07
C VAL A 87 -2.44 0.56 -19.77
N GLN A 88 -1.63 1.27 -20.55
CA GLN A 88 -1.34 2.70 -20.35
C GLN A 88 -2.61 3.57 -20.34
N GLU A 89 -3.65 3.16 -21.08
CA GLU A 89 -4.96 3.81 -21.15
C GLU A 89 -5.78 3.68 -19.85
N SER A 90 -5.32 2.91 -18.87
CA SER A 90 -5.86 2.96 -17.49
C SER A 90 -5.58 4.30 -16.79
N GLY A 91 -4.57 5.05 -17.25
CA GLY A 91 -4.21 6.37 -16.73
C GLY A 91 -3.61 6.37 -15.32
N PHE A 92 -3.19 5.20 -14.80
CA PHE A 92 -2.61 5.11 -13.47
C PHE A 92 -1.17 5.63 -13.41
N PHE A 93 -0.89 6.40 -12.38
CA PHE A 93 0.46 6.69 -11.93
C PHE A 93 0.93 5.62 -10.93
N PRO A 94 2.11 5.00 -11.12
CA PRO A 94 2.53 3.89 -10.27
C PRO A 94 3.12 4.38 -8.94
N VAL A 95 2.66 3.77 -7.85
CA VAL A 95 3.29 3.87 -6.53
C VAL A 95 4.04 2.56 -6.31
N LEU A 96 5.37 2.58 -6.50
CA LEU A 96 6.18 1.35 -6.63
C LEU A 96 6.75 0.89 -5.28
N PRO A 97 7.53 1.68 -4.53
CA PRO A 97 7.97 1.27 -3.21
C PRO A 97 6.82 1.50 -2.26
N GLN A 98 6.02 0.44 -2.10
CA GLN A 98 4.88 0.38 -1.19
C GLN A 98 4.97 -0.89 -0.36
N GLN A 99 5.17 -0.73 0.95
CA GLN A 99 5.04 -1.82 1.90
C GLN A 99 4.64 -1.26 3.27
N SER A 100 3.84 -2.03 4.00
CA SER A 100 3.57 -1.71 5.40
C SER A 100 4.73 -2.09 6.31
N MET A 101 4.86 -1.42 7.47
CA MET A 101 5.86 -1.80 8.49
C MET A 101 5.74 -3.26 8.94
N ARG A 102 4.50 -3.77 9.00
CA ARG A 102 4.18 -5.19 9.27
C ARG A 102 4.76 -6.11 8.18
N GLU A 103 4.64 -5.75 6.92
CA GLU A 103 5.17 -6.55 5.80
C GLU A 103 6.69 -6.52 5.74
N MET A 104 7.30 -5.35 5.94
CA MET A 104 8.75 -5.21 6.02
C MET A 104 9.33 -6.10 7.14
N ALA A 105 8.73 -6.06 8.34
CA ALA A 105 9.16 -6.91 9.45
C ALA A 105 9.07 -8.41 9.13
N ARG A 106 7.94 -8.86 8.54
CA ARG A 106 7.73 -10.27 8.19
C ARG A 106 8.60 -10.75 7.03
N ALA A 107 8.84 -9.90 6.05
CA ALA A 107 9.74 -10.18 4.94
C ALA A 107 11.22 -9.99 5.31
N ARG A 108 11.52 -9.55 6.54
CA ARG A 108 12.88 -9.20 7.02
C ARG A 108 13.56 -8.17 6.12
N ARG A 109 12.78 -7.19 5.67
CA ARG A 109 13.22 -6.08 4.83
C ARG A 109 13.21 -4.78 5.62
N SER A 110 14.06 -3.86 5.21
CA SER A 110 14.11 -2.48 5.70
C SER A 110 13.46 -1.52 4.70
N PRO A 111 12.98 -0.34 5.13
CA PRO A 111 12.53 0.70 4.21
C PRO A 111 13.56 1.03 3.11
N GLN A 112 14.85 1.01 3.47
CA GLN A 112 15.96 1.25 2.52
C GLN A 112 15.95 0.22 1.38
N GLN A 113 15.82 -1.07 1.68
CA GLN A 113 15.75 -2.12 0.65
C GLN A 113 14.53 -1.93 -0.25
N VAL A 114 13.36 -1.57 0.31
CA VAL A 114 12.15 -1.34 -0.48
C VAL A 114 12.35 -0.21 -1.50
N MET A 115 12.95 0.91 -1.09
CA MET A 115 13.25 2.02 -1.98
C MET A 115 14.32 1.68 -3.03
N ASP A 116 15.39 0.98 -2.59
CA ASP A 116 16.51 0.65 -3.46
C ASP A 116 16.13 -0.39 -4.52
N ASP A 117 15.33 -1.39 -4.18
CA ASP A 117 14.87 -2.40 -5.13
C ASP A 117 14.09 -1.78 -6.31
N VAL A 118 13.25 -0.78 -6.02
CA VAL A 118 12.56 0.00 -7.06
C VAL A 118 13.54 0.85 -7.87
N THR A 119 14.48 1.51 -7.20
CA THR A 119 15.52 2.33 -7.85
C THR A 119 16.30 1.49 -8.88
N TRP A 120 16.66 0.26 -8.52
CA TRP A 120 17.34 -0.66 -9.42
C TRP A 120 16.43 -1.17 -10.54
N ALA A 121 15.17 -1.49 -10.23
CA ALA A 121 14.22 -1.99 -11.21
C ALA A 121 13.89 -0.96 -12.29
N VAL A 122 13.68 0.32 -11.93
CA VAL A 122 13.43 1.38 -12.92
C VAL A 122 14.66 1.64 -13.79
N LEU A 123 15.88 1.55 -13.23
CA LEU A 123 17.12 1.62 -14.01
C LEU A 123 17.22 0.44 -14.99
N GLU A 124 16.99 -0.78 -14.53
CA GLU A 124 17.13 -2.01 -15.33
C GLU A 124 16.09 -2.09 -16.46
N THR A 125 14.87 -1.64 -16.20
CA THR A 125 13.80 -1.58 -17.22
C THR A 125 13.90 -0.35 -18.12
N GLY A 126 14.67 0.67 -17.74
CA GLY A 126 14.74 1.95 -18.43
C GLY A 126 13.48 2.80 -18.29
N TYR A 127 12.60 2.49 -17.33
CA TYR A 127 11.37 3.22 -17.07
C TYR A 127 11.65 4.64 -16.56
N ARG A 128 11.06 5.64 -17.23
CA ARG A 128 11.27 7.07 -16.97
C ARG A 128 9.97 7.85 -16.78
N GLY A 129 8.85 7.15 -16.60
CA GLY A 129 7.52 7.77 -16.45
C GLY A 129 7.26 8.45 -15.10
N GLY A 130 8.22 8.38 -14.17
CA GLY A 130 8.06 8.81 -12.78
C GLY A 130 7.30 7.77 -11.95
N PHE A 131 7.52 7.75 -10.64
CA PHE A 131 6.79 6.89 -9.73
C PHE A 131 6.63 7.54 -8.36
N GLY A 132 5.55 7.22 -7.66
CA GLY A 132 5.31 7.60 -6.27
C GLY A 132 5.85 6.55 -5.31
N CYS A 133 5.87 6.88 -4.03
CA CYS A 133 6.20 5.94 -2.95
C CYS A 133 5.18 6.04 -1.81
N ASP A 134 5.02 4.96 -1.05
CA ASP A 134 4.13 4.94 0.10
C ASP A 134 4.70 4.08 1.24
N ALA A 135 5.06 4.74 2.33
CA ALA A 135 5.30 4.08 3.61
C ALA A 135 3.93 3.75 4.22
N ASP A 136 3.46 2.53 3.97
CA ASP A 136 2.09 2.13 4.23
C ASP A 136 1.85 1.79 5.71
N HIS A 137 0.63 2.05 6.21
CA HIS A 137 0.21 1.79 7.58
C HIS A 137 1.24 2.16 8.68
N VAL A 138 1.80 3.36 8.62
CA VAL A 138 2.74 3.88 9.62
C VAL A 138 1.96 4.36 10.86
N LYS A 139 2.46 4.01 12.06
CA LYS A 139 1.76 4.21 13.34
C LYS A 139 2.52 5.08 14.33
N THR A 140 3.83 5.21 14.15
CA THR A 140 4.73 5.88 15.11
C THR A 140 5.71 6.85 14.44
N GLU A 141 6.18 7.84 15.20
CA GLU A 141 7.21 8.80 14.76
C GLU A 141 8.52 8.09 14.37
N ALA A 142 8.91 7.04 15.10
CA ALA A 142 10.12 6.27 14.79
C ALA A 142 10.00 5.45 13.49
N GLU A 143 8.80 5.04 13.09
CA GLU A 143 8.56 4.44 11.78
C GLU A 143 8.65 5.48 10.67
N ILE A 144 8.04 6.66 10.87
CA ILE A 144 8.17 7.81 9.97
C ILE A 144 9.64 8.13 9.73
N ASP A 145 10.42 8.26 10.79
CA ASP A 145 11.84 8.63 10.71
C ASP A 145 12.64 7.64 9.87
N ARG A 146 12.44 6.34 10.07
CA ARG A 146 13.11 5.29 9.30
C ARG A 146 12.74 5.32 7.82
N CYS A 147 11.50 5.65 7.49
CA CYS A 147 11.04 5.77 6.11
C CYS A 147 11.58 7.04 5.44
N ILE A 148 11.60 8.18 6.14
CA ILE A 148 12.22 9.42 5.65
C ILE A 148 13.70 9.20 5.33
N ASP A 149 14.45 8.56 6.25
CA ASP A 149 15.87 8.32 6.08
C ASP A 149 16.20 7.41 4.88
N ALA A 150 15.25 6.54 4.49
CA ALA A 150 15.31 5.70 3.30
C ALA A 150 14.92 6.42 1.99
N GLY A 151 14.32 7.62 2.08
CA GLY A 151 13.92 8.45 0.94
C GLY A 151 12.43 8.41 0.60
N PHE A 152 11.57 7.93 1.49
CA PHE A 152 10.12 8.02 1.29
C PHE A 152 9.64 9.47 1.42
N ILE A 153 8.76 9.86 0.49
CA ILE A 153 8.06 11.16 0.43
C ILE A 153 6.53 10.98 0.42
N GLY A 154 6.05 9.76 0.65
CA GLY A 154 4.63 9.45 0.75
C GLY A 154 4.37 8.51 1.92
N PHE A 155 3.31 8.79 2.67
CA PHE A 155 3.00 8.13 3.93
C PHE A 155 1.51 7.87 4.06
N THR A 156 1.18 6.68 4.54
CA THR A 156 -0.18 6.34 4.97
C THR A 156 -0.22 6.18 6.47
N LEU A 157 -0.89 7.11 7.15
CA LEU A 157 -1.05 7.07 8.60
C LEU A 157 -2.22 6.15 8.96
N ASP A 158 -1.95 5.21 9.85
CA ASP A 158 -2.94 4.28 10.38
C ASP A 158 -3.15 4.54 11.89
N PRO A 159 -4.11 5.40 12.25
CA PRO A 159 -4.52 5.62 13.62
C PRO A 159 -5.54 4.57 14.11
N GLY A 160 -5.74 3.44 13.41
CA GLY A 160 -6.82 2.48 13.66
C GLY A 160 -6.91 1.96 15.10
N GLN A 161 -5.77 1.84 15.79
CA GLN A 161 -5.73 1.44 17.21
C GLN A 161 -6.42 2.43 18.18
N TYR A 162 -6.65 3.67 17.73
CA TYR A 162 -7.31 4.73 18.48
C TYR A 162 -8.75 4.96 18.04
N VAL A 163 -9.25 4.18 17.07
CA VAL A 163 -10.69 4.18 16.74
C VAL A 163 -11.42 3.43 17.86
N TYR A 164 -12.56 3.97 18.30
CA TYR A 164 -13.37 3.40 19.38
C TYR A 164 -14.67 2.78 18.85
N PRO A 165 -14.71 1.46 18.52
CA PRO A 165 -15.84 0.86 17.81
C PRO A 165 -17.13 0.84 18.62
N ALA A 166 -17.04 0.79 19.95
CA ALA A 166 -18.21 0.74 20.84
C ALA A 166 -19.11 1.98 20.71
N ALA A 167 -18.57 3.11 20.22
CA ALA A 167 -19.31 4.33 19.93
C ALA A 167 -20.54 4.11 19.01
N ASP A 168 -20.52 3.08 18.15
CA ASP A 168 -21.64 2.77 17.26
C ASP A 168 -22.87 2.23 18.02
N THR A 169 -22.68 1.68 19.23
CA THR A 169 -23.74 1.00 20.00
C THR A 169 -24.03 1.60 21.36
N GLU A 170 -23.14 2.44 21.88
CA GLU A 170 -23.31 3.06 23.19
C GLU A 170 -24.47 4.06 23.25
N ASN A 171 -24.96 4.26 24.46
CA ASN A 171 -25.99 5.25 24.75
C ASN A 171 -25.41 6.66 24.87
N SER A 172 -26.27 7.67 24.76
CA SER A 172 -25.86 9.08 24.76
C SER A 172 -25.09 9.50 26.01
N ALA A 173 -25.41 8.98 27.20
CA ALA A 173 -24.71 9.36 28.43
C ALA A 173 -23.24 8.88 28.43
N ALA A 174 -22.99 7.65 27.96
CA ALA A 174 -21.64 7.12 27.80
C ALA A 174 -20.85 7.90 26.74
N LEU A 175 -21.46 8.18 25.58
CA LEU A 175 -20.83 8.99 24.54
C LEU A 175 -20.42 10.39 25.04
N GLN A 176 -21.25 11.04 25.87
CA GLN A 176 -20.92 12.34 26.45
C GLN A 176 -19.74 12.27 27.43
N GLN A 177 -19.61 11.18 28.19
CA GLN A 177 -18.45 10.95 29.06
C GLN A 177 -17.18 10.79 28.24
N HIS A 178 -17.19 9.94 27.21
CA HIS A 178 -16.04 9.76 26.33
C HIS A 178 -15.68 11.02 25.54
N LEU A 179 -16.68 11.79 25.11
CA LEU A 179 -16.45 13.09 24.46
C LEU A 179 -15.64 14.02 25.38
N ALA A 180 -15.95 14.06 26.68
CA ALA A 180 -15.24 14.90 27.64
C ALA A 180 -13.78 14.46 27.87
N GLU A 181 -13.46 13.18 27.61
CA GLU A 181 -12.14 12.58 27.78
C GLU A 181 -11.25 12.67 26.54
N LEU A 182 -11.79 13.12 25.39
CA LEU A 182 -11.00 13.28 24.18
C LEU A 182 -9.82 14.25 24.40
N PRO A 183 -8.71 14.06 23.67
CA PRO A 183 -7.51 14.91 23.77
C PRO A 183 -7.73 16.28 23.10
N TRP A 184 -8.53 17.12 23.76
CA TRP A 184 -9.00 18.40 23.22
C TRP A 184 -7.90 19.43 22.97
N ASP A 185 -6.78 19.34 23.70
CA ASP A 185 -5.58 20.13 23.48
C ASP A 185 -4.98 19.88 22.09
N ILE A 186 -4.89 18.61 21.69
CA ILE A 186 -4.36 18.20 20.39
C ILE A 186 -5.38 18.41 19.29
N LEU A 187 -6.66 18.19 19.61
CA LEU A 187 -7.76 18.54 18.71
C LEU A 187 -7.94 20.06 18.59
N GLN A 188 -7.17 20.90 19.31
CA GLN A 188 -7.23 22.36 19.21
C GLN A 188 -8.66 22.92 19.39
N SER A 189 -9.41 22.37 20.34
CA SER A 189 -10.80 22.77 20.59
C SER A 189 -11.22 22.45 22.04
N ASN A 190 -12.52 22.48 22.31
CA ASN A 190 -13.12 21.97 23.55
C ASN A 190 -14.52 21.41 23.22
N PRO A 191 -15.11 20.55 24.09
CA PRO A 191 -16.38 19.89 23.79
C PRO A 191 -17.51 20.82 23.35
N LYS A 192 -17.61 21.99 23.99
CA LYS A 192 -18.70 22.94 23.76
C LYS A 192 -18.57 23.61 22.39
N ASP A 193 -17.39 24.16 22.10
CA ASP A 193 -17.18 24.90 20.85
C ASP A 193 -17.17 23.96 19.64
N HIS A 194 -16.56 22.77 19.80
CA HIS A 194 -16.60 21.72 18.79
C HIS A 194 -18.04 21.27 18.48
N ARG A 195 -18.87 21.03 19.51
CA ARG A 195 -20.28 20.72 19.30
C ARG A 195 -21.03 21.85 18.58
N ASN A 196 -20.79 23.10 18.95
CA ASN A 196 -21.45 24.24 18.31
C ASN A 196 -21.10 24.34 16.83
N LEU A 197 -19.85 24.04 16.47
CA LEU A 197 -19.39 24.01 15.08
C LEU A 197 -20.17 22.99 14.24
N TYR A 198 -20.36 21.78 14.75
CA TYR A 198 -20.95 20.67 13.97
C TYR A 198 -22.48 20.57 14.07
N VAL A 199 -23.10 21.00 15.17
CA VAL A 199 -24.54 20.80 15.43
C VAL A 199 -25.36 22.08 15.28
N ILE A 200 -24.79 23.24 15.63
CA ILE A 200 -25.55 24.53 15.68
C ILE A 200 -25.24 25.45 14.49
N GLY A 201 -24.07 25.29 13.85
CA GLY A 201 -23.64 26.15 12.74
C GLY A 201 -24.69 26.26 11.61
N GLN A 202 -24.85 27.44 11.00
CA GLN A 202 -25.91 27.72 10.01
C GLN A 202 -25.64 27.16 8.60
N ALA A 203 -24.75 26.20 8.43
CA ALA A 203 -24.42 25.64 7.12
C ALA A 203 -25.31 24.42 6.79
N ALA A 204 -25.38 24.06 5.50
CA ALA A 204 -26.05 22.85 5.01
C ALA A 204 -25.43 21.53 5.53
N ASP A 205 -24.35 21.64 6.32
CA ASP A 205 -23.48 20.56 6.77
C ASP A 205 -23.70 20.11 8.22
N THR A 206 -24.76 20.58 8.89
CA THR A 206 -25.05 20.26 10.29
C THR A 206 -25.29 18.78 10.54
N PHE A 207 -24.67 18.26 11.60
CA PHE A 207 -24.89 16.92 12.11
C PHE A 207 -26.06 16.90 13.10
N SER A 208 -26.79 15.79 13.15
CA SER A 208 -27.62 15.52 14.33
C SER A 208 -26.72 15.35 15.56
N GLU A 209 -27.26 15.62 16.75
CA GLU A 209 -26.52 15.43 18.00
C GLU A 209 -25.92 14.02 18.10
N GLU A 210 -26.71 13.01 17.72
CA GLU A 210 -26.28 11.62 17.78
C GLU A 210 -25.17 11.32 16.77
N ALA A 211 -25.31 11.74 15.50
CA ALA A 211 -24.31 11.50 14.48
C ALA A 211 -22.97 12.16 14.84
N TYR A 212 -23.04 13.40 15.38
CA TYR A 212 -21.87 14.11 15.90
C TYR A 212 -21.21 13.34 17.04
N LEU A 213 -21.96 12.95 18.07
CA LEU A 213 -21.40 12.25 19.23
C LEU A 213 -20.74 10.94 18.84
N ARG A 214 -21.40 10.13 18.00
CA ARG A 214 -20.84 8.86 17.53
C ARG A 214 -19.56 9.06 16.74
N ALA A 215 -19.55 9.99 15.78
CA ALA A 215 -18.35 10.24 14.97
C ALA A 215 -17.21 10.82 15.80
N ALA A 216 -17.49 11.81 16.65
CA ALA A 216 -16.48 12.44 17.51
C ALA A 216 -15.87 11.46 18.51
N VAL A 217 -16.67 10.62 19.15
CA VAL A 217 -16.16 9.62 20.10
C VAL A 217 -15.43 8.50 19.37
N LYS A 218 -15.95 8.02 18.23
CA LYS A 218 -15.34 6.94 17.45
C LYS A 218 -13.96 7.32 16.90
N TYR A 219 -13.81 8.55 16.39
CA TYR A 219 -12.62 8.97 15.65
C TYR A 219 -11.78 10.05 16.33
N GLY A 220 -12.24 10.69 17.41
CA GLY A 220 -11.55 11.83 18.01
C GLY A 220 -10.13 11.51 18.49
N ALA A 221 -9.92 10.37 19.15
CA ALA A 221 -8.59 9.93 19.55
C ALA A 221 -7.70 9.56 18.34
N ALA A 222 -8.29 8.95 17.30
CA ALA A 222 -7.60 8.64 16.05
C ALA A 222 -7.14 9.91 15.31
N LEU A 223 -8.00 10.92 15.21
CA LEU A 223 -7.69 12.21 14.59
C LEU A 223 -6.60 12.97 15.36
N ALA A 224 -6.63 12.91 16.70
CA ALA A 224 -5.57 13.48 17.52
C ALA A 224 -4.22 12.78 17.29
N GLN A 225 -4.22 11.46 17.14
CA GLN A 225 -3.00 10.74 16.77
C GLN A 225 -2.51 11.12 15.36
N THR A 226 -3.41 11.20 14.38
CA THR A 226 -3.08 11.68 13.03
C THR A 226 -2.47 13.08 13.07
N ALA A 227 -3.03 13.99 13.87
CA ALA A 227 -2.49 15.35 14.03
C ALA A 227 -1.06 15.35 14.61
N ARG A 228 -0.78 14.50 15.61
CA ARG A 228 0.58 14.33 16.15
C ARG A 228 1.56 13.84 15.10
N LEU A 229 1.22 12.76 14.39
CA LEU A 229 2.08 12.17 13.36
C LEU A 229 2.28 13.13 12.18
N HIS A 230 1.25 13.87 11.78
CA HIS A 230 1.36 14.92 10.77
C HIS A 230 2.28 16.05 11.21
N ALA A 231 2.17 16.52 12.46
CA ALA A 231 3.06 17.53 13.01
C ALA A 231 4.53 17.05 13.01
N HIS A 232 4.77 15.78 13.36
CA HIS A 232 6.09 15.17 13.29
C HIS A 232 6.63 15.14 11.85
N LEU A 233 5.85 14.65 10.88
CA LEU A 233 6.20 14.70 9.46
C LEU A 233 6.54 16.12 9.01
N ARG A 234 5.71 17.10 9.33
CA ARG A 234 5.96 18.51 8.99
C ARG A 234 7.24 19.04 9.63
N SER A 235 7.56 18.64 10.85
CA SER A 235 8.82 19.01 11.51
C SER A 235 10.05 18.44 10.78
N ARG A 236 9.93 17.22 10.23
CA ARG A 236 11.01 16.53 9.51
C ARG A 236 11.21 17.07 8.09
N PHE A 237 10.13 17.39 7.38
CA PHE A 237 10.17 17.89 6.00
C PHE A 237 10.31 19.41 5.89
N GLY A 238 9.95 20.16 6.93
CA GLY A 238 9.85 21.61 6.86
C GLY A 238 8.88 22.04 5.76
N ALA A 239 9.37 22.87 4.82
CA ALA A 239 8.59 23.36 3.68
C ALA A 239 8.53 22.38 2.50
N ILE A 240 9.23 21.24 2.56
CA ILE A 240 9.25 20.27 1.46
C ILE A 240 7.89 19.53 1.45
N PRO A 241 7.22 19.45 0.28
CA PRO A 241 5.96 18.73 0.17
C PRO A 241 6.18 17.21 0.31
N PHE A 242 5.17 16.52 0.81
CA PHE A 242 5.07 15.07 0.87
C PHE A 242 3.62 14.65 0.65
N ASP A 243 3.41 13.43 0.17
CA ASP A 243 2.09 12.83 0.06
C ASP A 243 1.65 12.26 1.41
N LEU A 244 0.40 12.52 1.77
CA LEU A 244 -0.20 12.00 2.98
C LEU A 244 -1.55 11.36 2.69
N GLU A 245 -1.70 10.11 3.10
CA GLU A 245 -2.97 9.41 3.16
C GLU A 245 -3.33 9.11 4.62
N VAL A 246 -4.61 9.20 4.94
CA VAL A 246 -5.15 8.78 6.24
C VAL A 246 -6.00 7.53 6.04
N SER A 247 -5.73 6.46 6.79
CA SER A 247 -6.51 5.23 6.69
C SER A 247 -7.35 4.94 7.93
N VAL A 248 -8.59 4.54 7.71
CA VAL A 248 -9.50 3.94 8.71
C VAL A 248 -10.16 2.68 8.13
N ASP A 249 -9.48 1.97 7.21
CA ASP A 249 -10.01 0.78 6.54
C ASP A 249 -10.05 -0.48 7.42
N GLU A 250 -9.10 -0.61 8.35
CA GLU A 250 -8.96 -1.76 9.25
C GLU A 250 -9.87 -1.66 10.52
N THR A 251 -10.99 -0.91 10.47
CA THR A 251 -11.97 -0.84 11.57
C THR A 251 -12.94 -2.02 11.59
N ASP A 252 -13.64 -2.26 12.70
CA ASP A 252 -14.59 -3.40 12.80
C ASP A 252 -15.87 -3.18 11.97
N THR A 253 -16.37 -1.95 11.98
CA THR A 253 -17.62 -1.56 11.30
C THR A 253 -17.33 -0.64 10.11
N PRO A 254 -18.11 -0.74 9.02
CA PRO A 254 -18.02 0.19 7.90
C PRO A 254 -18.10 1.65 8.34
N THR A 255 -17.37 2.51 7.64
CA THR A 255 -17.38 3.95 7.87
C THR A 255 -18.67 4.53 7.30
N THR A 256 -19.53 5.12 8.13
CA THR A 256 -20.77 5.72 7.59
C THR A 256 -20.48 7.00 6.80
N PRO A 257 -21.40 7.46 5.93
CA PRO A 257 -21.27 8.75 5.24
C PRO A 257 -21.02 9.94 6.20
N GLU A 258 -21.70 9.97 7.34
CA GLU A 258 -21.51 11.00 8.37
C GLU A 258 -20.12 10.90 9.00
N GLN A 259 -19.65 9.68 9.26
CA GLN A 259 -18.31 9.43 9.81
C GLN A 259 -17.22 9.89 8.84
N HIS A 260 -17.35 9.57 7.54
CA HIS A 260 -16.44 10.06 6.51
C HIS A 260 -16.45 11.61 6.47
N ARG A 261 -17.63 12.25 6.39
CA ARG A 261 -17.73 13.71 6.41
C ARG A 261 -17.05 14.31 7.65
N PHE A 262 -17.30 13.72 8.82
CA PHE A 262 -16.71 14.18 10.08
C PHE A 262 -15.18 14.10 10.06
N ILE A 263 -14.61 12.96 9.65
CA ILE A 263 -13.16 12.77 9.52
C ILE A 263 -12.57 13.83 8.60
N THR A 264 -13.13 14.00 7.41
CA THR A 264 -12.64 14.98 6.43
C THR A 264 -12.68 16.40 6.96
N LEU A 265 -13.79 16.81 7.58
CA LEU A 265 -13.93 18.15 8.15
C LEU A 265 -12.93 18.39 9.28
N GLU A 266 -12.68 17.39 10.13
CA GLU A 266 -11.69 17.47 11.20
C GLU A 266 -10.25 17.54 10.66
N LEU A 267 -9.91 16.75 9.63
CA LEU A 267 -8.60 16.84 8.98
C LEU A 267 -8.35 18.26 8.44
N HIS A 268 -9.34 18.85 7.77
CA HIS A 268 -9.27 20.24 7.30
C HIS A 268 -9.17 21.24 8.44
N ARG A 269 -9.98 21.09 9.50
CA ARG A 269 -9.95 22.00 10.66
C ARG A 269 -8.60 21.98 11.37
N LEU A 270 -7.95 20.81 11.42
CA LEU A 270 -6.63 20.62 12.01
C LEU A 270 -5.48 21.04 11.08
N GLY A 271 -5.78 21.50 9.86
CA GLY A 271 -4.77 21.91 8.88
C GLY A 271 -3.89 20.75 8.41
N ILE A 272 -4.46 19.55 8.31
CA ILE A 272 -3.75 18.36 7.82
C ILE A 272 -3.89 18.34 6.29
N ASP A 273 -2.77 18.49 5.59
CA ASP A 273 -2.73 18.44 4.13
C ASP A 273 -2.66 16.98 3.67
N PHE A 274 -3.82 16.38 3.36
CA PHE A 274 -3.94 14.99 2.89
C PHE A 274 -4.36 14.92 1.43
N ILE A 275 -3.88 13.89 0.72
CA ILE A 275 -4.19 13.63 -0.70
C ILE A 275 -5.10 12.40 -0.88
N GLY A 276 -5.33 11.63 0.19
CA GLY A 276 -6.10 10.40 0.15
C GLY A 276 -6.74 10.06 1.50
N LEU A 277 -7.92 9.46 1.44
CA LEU A 277 -8.60 8.86 2.59
C LEU A 277 -9.02 7.43 2.24
N ALA A 278 -8.66 6.47 3.09
CA ALA A 278 -9.10 5.08 2.96
C ALA A 278 -10.18 4.76 4.02
N PRO A 279 -11.48 4.90 3.70
CA PRO A 279 -12.55 4.45 4.58
C PRO A 279 -12.71 2.93 4.54
N ARG A 280 -13.40 2.37 5.53
CA ARG A 280 -13.90 1.00 5.47
C ARG A 280 -15.24 0.95 4.75
N PHE A 281 -15.26 0.42 3.53
CA PHE A 281 -16.49 0.22 2.74
C PHE A 281 -17.35 -0.94 3.27
N VAL A 282 -18.59 -1.02 2.80
CA VAL A 282 -19.45 -2.19 3.04
C VAL A 282 -18.91 -3.47 2.37
N GLY A 283 -19.28 -4.62 2.93
CA GLY A 283 -18.81 -5.94 2.50
C GLY A 283 -17.40 -6.25 2.99
N ASP A 284 -16.85 -7.37 2.53
CA ASP A 284 -15.57 -7.88 3.01
C ASP A 284 -14.48 -7.82 1.93
N PHE A 285 -13.36 -7.21 2.31
CA PHE A 285 -12.17 -7.03 1.47
C PHE A 285 -11.05 -8.00 1.89
N TYR A 286 -11.36 -9.30 1.97
CA TYR A 286 -10.39 -10.32 2.37
C TYR A 286 -9.14 -10.31 1.47
N LYS A 287 -7.99 -10.59 2.08
CA LYS A 287 -6.70 -10.55 1.37
C LYS A 287 -6.60 -11.73 0.39
N GLY A 288 -6.19 -11.47 -0.84
CA GLY A 288 -5.92 -12.51 -1.85
C GLY A 288 -7.16 -13.09 -2.52
N VAL A 289 -8.36 -12.55 -2.31
CA VAL A 289 -9.60 -13.02 -2.96
C VAL A 289 -10.45 -11.84 -3.43
N ASP A 290 -11.46 -12.11 -4.26
CA ASP A 290 -12.42 -11.10 -4.73
C ASP A 290 -13.30 -10.56 -3.59
N TYR A 291 -14.02 -9.47 -3.87
CA TYR A 291 -14.98 -8.86 -2.96
C TYR A 291 -16.05 -9.86 -2.55
N VAL A 292 -16.34 -9.93 -1.25
CA VAL A 292 -17.42 -10.77 -0.70
C VAL A 292 -18.51 -9.85 -0.15
N GLY A 293 -19.66 -9.82 -0.82
CA GLY A 293 -20.80 -9.01 -0.42
C GLY A 293 -21.75 -8.73 -1.58
N ASP A 294 -22.74 -7.84 -1.34
CA ASP A 294 -23.63 -7.33 -2.37
C ASP A 294 -22.91 -6.20 -3.14
N VAL A 295 -22.72 -6.39 -4.45
CA VAL A 295 -22.02 -5.43 -5.32
C VAL A 295 -22.88 -4.18 -5.58
N ASP A 296 -24.21 -4.31 -5.61
CA ASP A 296 -25.10 -3.15 -5.76
C ASP A 296 -25.15 -2.32 -4.47
N ALA A 297 -25.01 -2.97 -3.31
CA ALA A 297 -24.83 -2.28 -2.04
C ALA A 297 -23.49 -1.52 -2.01
N PHE A 298 -22.41 -2.16 -2.46
CA PHE A 298 -21.10 -1.51 -2.61
C PHE A 298 -21.15 -0.30 -3.55
N ASP A 299 -21.78 -0.41 -4.72
CA ASP A 299 -21.86 0.72 -5.67
C ASP A 299 -22.54 1.95 -5.05
N LYS A 300 -23.64 1.73 -4.31
CA LYS A 300 -24.38 2.81 -3.64
C LYS A 300 -23.57 3.45 -2.52
N ASP A 301 -22.91 2.63 -1.71
CA ASP A 301 -22.03 3.06 -0.63
C ASP A 301 -20.84 3.86 -1.17
N TYR A 302 -20.12 3.30 -2.14
CA TYR A 302 -18.98 3.92 -2.79
C TYR A 302 -19.38 5.23 -3.51
N ALA A 303 -20.53 5.27 -4.19
CA ALA A 303 -21.04 6.50 -4.81
C ALA A 303 -21.29 7.61 -3.78
N THR A 304 -21.77 7.26 -2.58
CA THR A 304 -22.00 8.22 -1.50
C THR A 304 -20.67 8.77 -0.99
N HIS A 305 -19.68 7.90 -0.76
CA HIS A 305 -18.34 8.34 -0.37
C HIS A 305 -17.63 9.15 -1.46
N ALA A 306 -17.84 8.83 -2.74
CA ALA A 306 -17.31 9.58 -3.87
C ALA A 306 -17.88 11.00 -3.91
N ALA A 307 -19.19 11.17 -3.70
CA ALA A 307 -19.82 12.48 -3.62
C ALA A 307 -19.31 13.30 -2.41
N ILE A 308 -18.99 12.65 -1.29
CA ILE A 308 -18.34 13.30 -0.14
C ILE A 308 -16.94 13.77 -0.52
N ALA A 309 -16.14 12.92 -1.15
CA ALA A 309 -14.79 13.28 -1.59
C ALA A 309 -14.77 14.39 -2.64
N GLU A 310 -15.77 14.44 -3.53
CA GLU A 310 -15.93 15.52 -4.49
C GLU A 310 -16.32 16.85 -3.80
N SER A 311 -17.25 16.81 -2.85
CA SER A 311 -17.76 18.02 -2.18
C SER A 311 -16.81 18.60 -1.13
N LEU A 312 -16.06 17.76 -0.41
CA LEU A 312 -15.13 18.17 0.64
C LEU A 312 -13.65 18.07 0.24
N GLY A 313 -13.38 17.70 -1.01
CA GLY A 313 -12.03 17.53 -1.52
C GLY A 313 -11.40 18.81 -2.10
N PRO A 314 -10.40 18.66 -2.97
CA PRO A 314 -10.02 17.41 -3.64
C PRO A 314 -9.14 16.49 -2.79
N TYR A 315 -9.49 15.20 -2.75
CA TYR A 315 -8.63 14.09 -2.29
C TYR A 315 -9.06 12.80 -2.99
N LYS A 316 -8.19 11.78 -2.99
CA LYS A 316 -8.47 10.47 -3.56
C LYS A 316 -9.24 9.60 -2.58
N LEU A 317 -10.19 8.81 -3.08
CA LEU A 317 -10.64 7.63 -2.35
C LEU A 317 -9.62 6.51 -2.53
N SER A 318 -9.05 6.07 -1.42
CA SER A 318 -8.07 4.98 -1.41
C SER A 318 -8.75 3.66 -1.08
N VAL A 319 -8.48 2.65 -1.90
CA VAL A 319 -9.04 1.30 -1.80
C VAL A 319 -7.94 0.38 -1.30
N HIS A 320 -7.91 0.20 0.01
CA HIS A 320 -7.04 -0.74 0.68
C HIS A 320 -7.50 -2.18 0.45
N SER A 321 -6.57 -3.13 0.61
CA SER A 321 -6.83 -4.54 0.26
C SER A 321 -7.37 -4.71 -1.17
N GLY A 322 -6.98 -3.79 -2.06
CA GLY A 322 -7.55 -3.64 -3.38
C GLY A 322 -7.25 -4.82 -4.29
N SER A 323 -6.19 -5.59 -4.04
CA SER A 323 -5.83 -6.74 -4.88
C SER A 323 -6.97 -7.76 -4.99
N ASP A 324 -7.12 -8.29 -6.20
CA ASP A 324 -8.07 -9.33 -6.61
C ASP A 324 -9.54 -8.93 -6.53
N LYS A 325 -9.87 -7.65 -6.25
CA LYS A 325 -11.25 -7.15 -6.14
C LYS A 325 -11.91 -6.86 -7.51
N LEU A 326 -11.77 -7.81 -8.43
CA LEU A 326 -12.16 -7.66 -9.84
C LEU A 326 -13.63 -7.29 -10.02
N ALA A 327 -14.52 -7.84 -9.19
CA ALA A 327 -15.97 -7.59 -9.29
C ALA A 327 -16.36 -6.12 -9.06
N ILE A 328 -15.59 -5.38 -8.26
CA ILE A 328 -15.93 -4.00 -7.85
C ILE A 328 -15.14 -2.92 -8.60
N TYR A 329 -14.05 -3.25 -9.29
CA TYR A 329 -13.27 -2.27 -10.04
C TYR A 329 -14.06 -1.44 -11.06
N PRO A 330 -14.99 -2.00 -11.86
CA PRO A 330 -15.78 -1.19 -12.81
C PRO A 330 -16.65 -0.14 -12.12
N TYR A 331 -17.06 -0.39 -10.89
CA TYR A 331 -17.84 0.52 -10.07
C TYR A 331 -16.96 1.65 -9.55
N ILE A 332 -15.78 1.32 -9.04
CA ILE A 332 -14.78 2.28 -8.59
C ILE A 332 -14.39 3.22 -9.75
N GLN A 333 -14.00 2.68 -10.90
CA GLN A 333 -13.66 3.47 -12.10
C GLN A 333 -14.79 4.42 -12.51
N ARG A 334 -16.04 3.95 -12.47
CA ARG A 334 -17.19 4.78 -12.86
C ARG A 334 -17.46 5.93 -11.89
N ARG A 335 -17.21 5.73 -10.59
CA ARG A 335 -17.54 6.69 -9.53
C ARG A 335 -16.42 7.68 -9.24
N THR A 336 -15.16 7.28 -9.40
CA THR A 336 -13.96 8.11 -9.14
C THR A 336 -12.90 7.92 -10.24
N PRO A 337 -13.21 8.23 -11.50
CA PRO A 337 -12.30 7.96 -12.63
C PRO A 337 -10.96 8.69 -12.52
N GLU A 338 -10.93 9.86 -11.87
CA GLU A 338 -9.73 10.71 -11.72
C GLU A 338 -9.09 10.62 -10.32
N TYR A 339 -9.90 10.56 -9.25
CA TYR A 339 -9.44 10.65 -7.87
C TYR A 339 -9.58 9.34 -7.10
N VAL A 340 -8.87 8.32 -7.56
CA VAL A 340 -8.79 7.01 -6.90
C VAL A 340 -7.35 6.58 -6.68
N HIS A 341 -7.11 5.97 -5.53
CA HIS A 341 -5.92 5.16 -5.29
C HIS A 341 -6.32 3.71 -5.01
N VAL A 342 -5.67 2.73 -5.63
CA VAL A 342 -5.89 1.31 -5.34
C VAL A 342 -4.59 0.70 -4.83
N LYS A 343 -4.61 0.05 -3.65
CA LYS A 343 -3.42 -0.56 -3.06
C LYS A 343 -3.40 -2.07 -3.22
N THR A 344 -2.32 -2.59 -3.79
CA THR A 344 -2.02 -4.02 -3.83
C THR A 344 -0.67 -4.30 -3.16
N SER A 345 -0.44 -5.55 -2.76
CA SER A 345 0.87 -5.99 -2.27
C SER A 345 1.00 -7.51 -2.36
N GLY A 346 0.22 -8.23 -1.55
CA GLY A 346 0.41 -9.67 -1.39
C GLY A 346 0.05 -10.51 -2.63
N THR A 347 -0.63 -9.96 -3.63
CA THR A 347 -0.89 -10.71 -4.87
C THR A 347 0.38 -10.88 -5.73
N SER A 348 1.35 -9.96 -5.64
CA SER A 348 2.69 -10.16 -6.24
C SER A 348 3.38 -11.40 -5.67
N TRP A 349 3.23 -11.62 -4.35
CA TRP A 349 3.71 -12.83 -3.67
C TRP A 349 2.99 -14.10 -4.17
N LEU A 350 1.69 -14.03 -4.41
CA LEU A 350 0.94 -15.17 -4.96
C LEU A 350 1.41 -15.54 -6.37
N GLU A 351 1.74 -14.58 -7.22
CA GLU A 351 2.27 -14.89 -8.55
C GLU A 351 3.70 -15.47 -8.49
N ALA A 352 4.52 -15.09 -7.52
CA ALA A 352 5.79 -15.78 -7.23
C ALA A 352 5.56 -17.25 -6.83
N LEU A 353 4.60 -17.50 -5.93
CA LEU A 353 4.20 -18.86 -5.57
C LEU A 353 3.67 -19.67 -6.77
N ARG A 354 3.02 -19.02 -7.74
CA ARG A 354 2.52 -19.69 -8.94
C ARG A 354 3.66 -20.24 -9.80
N VAL A 355 4.75 -19.49 -9.92
CA VAL A 355 5.97 -19.96 -10.59
C VAL A 355 6.58 -21.13 -9.83
N ILE A 356 6.67 -21.03 -8.50
CA ILE A 356 7.22 -22.11 -7.65
C ILE A 356 6.37 -23.38 -7.76
N ALA A 357 5.04 -23.27 -7.72
CA ALA A 357 4.12 -24.40 -7.91
C ALA A 357 4.35 -25.13 -9.24
N LYS A 358 4.67 -24.38 -10.30
CA LYS A 358 4.90 -24.92 -11.64
C LYS A 358 6.30 -25.51 -11.82
N CYS A 359 7.33 -24.82 -11.34
CA CYS A 359 8.73 -25.15 -11.63
C CYS A 359 9.40 -25.99 -10.54
N ALA A 360 8.95 -25.87 -9.29
CA ALA A 360 9.48 -26.58 -8.13
C ALA A 360 8.34 -27.11 -7.25
N PRO A 361 7.50 -28.04 -7.75
CA PRO A 361 6.30 -28.52 -7.05
C PRO A 361 6.59 -29.07 -5.65
N GLY A 362 7.73 -29.74 -5.46
CA GLY A 362 8.16 -30.23 -4.15
C GLY A 362 8.46 -29.10 -3.13
N LEU A 363 8.98 -27.96 -3.58
CA LEU A 363 9.12 -26.77 -2.73
C LEU A 363 7.75 -26.17 -2.41
N PHE A 364 6.87 -26.07 -3.41
CA PHE A 364 5.51 -25.55 -3.18
C PHE A 364 4.70 -26.39 -2.19
N ARG A 365 4.80 -27.72 -2.23
CA ARG A 365 4.14 -28.59 -1.22
C ARG A 365 4.61 -28.29 0.19
N ARG A 366 5.93 -28.21 0.41
CA ARG A 366 6.47 -27.84 1.73
C ARG A 366 6.02 -26.45 2.18
N ILE A 367 5.92 -25.50 1.25
CA ILE A 367 5.37 -24.17 1.53
C ILE A 367 3.90 -24.25 1.94
N LEU A 368 3.09 -25.04 1.23
CA LEU A 368 1.68 -25.24 1.53
C LEU A 368 1.50 -25.89 2.92
N ASP A 369 2.26 -26.94 3.22
CA ASP A 369 2.24 -27.62 4.52
C ASP A 369 2.59 -26.63 5.65
N LEU A 370 3.67 -25.85 5.49
CA LEU A 370 4.06 -24.82 6.44
C LEU A 370 2.96 -23.76 6.62
N ALA A 371 2.31 -23.35 5.52
CA ALA A 371 1.25 -22.34 5.55
C ALA A 371 0.00 -22.87 6.27
N VAL A 372 -0.36 -24.13 6.04
CA VAL A 372 -1.46 -24.83 6.69
C VAL A 372 -1.20 -24.99 8.18
N ASP A 373 -0.05 -25.55 8.56
CA ASP A 373 0.34 -25.76 9.95
C ASP A 373 0.41 -24.44 10.73
N GLY A 374 0.92 -23.39 10.10
CA GLY A 374 1.07 -22.06 10.68
C GLY A 374 -0.17 -21.17 10.60
N TYR A 375 -1.28 -21.60 9.96
CA TYR A 375 -2.37 -20.69 9.58
C TYR A 375 -2.99 -19.95 10.77
N ALA A 376 -3.21 -20.64 11.89
CA ALA A 376 -3.78 -20.06 13.11
C ALA A 376 -2.95 -18.89 13.66
N THR A 377 -1.63 -18.97 13.55
CA THR A 377 -0.70 -17.91 13.95
C THR A 377 -0.62 -16.81 12.89
N ASN A 378 -0.47 -17.19 11.62
CA ASN A 378 -0.25 -16.26 10.51
C ASN A 378 -1.46 -15.34 10.27
N ARG A 379 -2.68 -15.81 10.58
CA ARG A 379 -3.92 -15.03 10.38
C ARG A 379 -4.23 -14.01 11.47
N GLN A 380 -3.55 -14.01 12.62
CA GLN A 380 -3.95 -13.20 13.78
C GLN A 380 -4.06 -11.70 13.50
N SER A 381 -3.27 -11.19 12.57
CA SER A 381 -3.28 -9.78 12.18
C SER A 381 -4.02 -9.51 10.86
N TYR A 382 -4.84 -10.44 10.37
CA TYR A 382 -5.55 -10.33 9.10
C TYR A 382 -7.01 -10.72 9.25
N HIS A 383 -7.89 -9.91 8.68
CA HIS A 383 -9.28 -10.27 8.48
C HIS A 383 -9.37 -11.24 7.28
N LEU A 384 -9.75 -12.50 7.53
CA LEU A 384 -9.77 -13.62 6.57
C LEU A 384 -10.92 -14.57 6.88
N ASP A 385 -11.47 -15.22 5.86
CA ASP A 385 -12.45 -16.30 5.95
C ASP A 385 -11.96 -17.65 5.39
N GLY A 386 -10.67 -17.74 5.04
CA GLY A 386 -10.01 -18.98 4.59
C GLY A 386 -10.18 -20.15 5.58
N ARG A 387 -10.44 -21.34 5.05
CA ARG A 387 -10.71 -22.58 5.80
C ARG A 387 -9.80 -23.70 5.29
N ILE A 388 -8.92 -24.21 6.14
CA ILE A 388 -7.92 -25.22 5.78
C ILE A 388 -8.61 -26.49 5.25
N GLU A 389 -9.69 -26.91 5.90
CA GLU A 389 -10.44 -28.12 5.57
C GLU A 389 -11.15 -28.07 4.21
N ARG A 390 -11.14 -26.90 3.55
CA ARG A 390 -11.69 -26.70 2.20
C ARG A 390 -10.63 -26.57 1.12
N ILE A 391 -9.35 -26.63 1.48
CA ILE A 391 -8.26 -26.64 0.49
C ILE A 391 -8.32 -27.95 -0.29
N PRO A 392 -8.42 -27.92 -1.63
CA PRO A 392 -8.41 -29.13 -2.44
C PRO A 392 -7.08 -29.88 -2.32
N ASP A 393 -7.15 -31.20 -2.20
CA ASP A 393 -5.99 -32.06 -2.42
C ASP A 393 -5.82 -32.29 -3.92
N VAL A 394 -4.65 -31.97 -4.46
CA VAL A 394 -4.37 -32.01 -5.90
C VAL A 394 -2.99 -32.60 -6.18
N ASP A 395 -2.84 -33.24 -7.34
CA ASP A 395 -1.56 -33.74 -7.84
C ASP A 395 -0.60 -32.60 -8.20
N ASP A 396 0.70 -32.90 -8.32
CA ASP A 396 1.76 -31.91 -8.57
C ASP A 396 1.48 -31.04 -9.80
N GLY A 397 0.96 -31.63 -10.88
CA GLY A 397 0.64 -30.90 -12.11
C GLY A 397 -0.51 -29.89 -11.96
N ALA A 398 -1.31 -30.02 -10.90
CA ALA A 398 -2.45 -29.14 -10.61
C ALA A 398 -2.18 -28.17 -9.45
N LEU A 399 -1.02 -28.22 -8.77
CA LEU A 399 -0.68 -27.28 -7.70
C LEU A 399 -0.89 -25.79 -8.05
N PRO A 400 -0.60 -25.31 -9.29
CA PRO A 400 -0.86 -23.92 -9.65
C PRO A 400 -2.33 -23.50 -9.53
N THR A 401 -3.30 -24.43 -9.63
CA THR A 401 -4.74 -24.12 -9.52
C THR A 401 -5.15 -23.81 -8.09
N LEU A 402 -4.36 -24.20 -7.08
CA LEU A 402 -4.58 -23.79 -5.70
C LEU A 402 -4.42 -22.28 -5.53
N LEU A 403 -3.69 -21.62 -6.42
CA LEU A 403 -3.59 -20.17 -6.43
C LEU A 403 -4.73 -19.48 -7.18
N ASP A 404 -5.77 -20.22 -7.55
CA ASP A 404 -7.06 -19.69 -7.98
C ASP A 404 -8.18 -20.06 -6.97
N ASP A 405 -7.88 -20.89 -5.97
CA ASP A 405 -8.82 -21.30 -4.92
C ASP A 405 -8.91 -20.27 -3.78
N HIS A 406 -10.13 -19.96 -3.35
CA HIS A 406 -10.42 -18.96 -2.32
C HIS A 406 -9.71 -19.24 -0.98
N HIS A 407 -9.70 -20.50 -0.55
CA HIS A 407 -9.19 -20.86 0.76
C HIS A 407 -7.67 -21.02 0.73
N ALA A 408 -7.14 -21.73 -0.26
CA ALA A 408 -5.71 -21.96 -0.41
C ALA A 408 -4.96 -20.64 -0.61
N ARG A 409 -5.46 -19.73 -1.47
CA ARG A 409 -4.87 -18.39 -1.68
C ARG A 409 -4.73 -17.63 -0.37
N GLN A 410 -5.77 -17.60 0.46
CA GLN A 410 -5.71 -16.88 1.75
C GLN A 410 -4.67 -17.47 2.70
N VAL A 411 -4.62 -18.81 2.80
CA VAL A 411 -3.67 -19.51 3.68
C VAL A 411 -2.22 -19.20 3.28
N VAL A 412 -1.88 -19.32 2.00
CA VAL A 412 -0.50 -19.05 1.53
C VAL A 412 -0.19 -17.54 1.44
N HIS A 413 -1.20 -16.68 1.26
CA HIS A 413 -1.02 -15.23 1.21
C HIS A 413 -0.46 -14.68 2.52
N VAL A 414 -0.93 -15.19 3.66
CA VAL A 414 -0.53 -14.68 4.99
C VAL A 414 0.69 -15.39 5.57
N ALA A 415 1.08 -16.53 5.00
CA ALA A 415 2.24 -17.31 5.42
C ALA A 415 3.59 -16.78 4.89
N PHE A 416 3.61 -15.74 4.03
CA PHE A 416 4.82 -15.25 3.38
C PHE A 416 6.00 -14.99 4.34
N GLY A 417 5.74 -14.47 5.55
CA GLY A 417 6.79 -14.25 6.54
C GLY A 417 7.44 -15.54 7.02
N ALA A 418 6.63 -16.53 7.40
CA ALA A 418 7.13 -17.85 7.82
C ALA A 418 7.84 -18.58 6.67
N VAL A 419 7.31 -18.45 5.45
CA VAL A 419 7.91 -19.03 4.24
C VAL A 419 9.26 -18.40 3.95
N LEU A 420 9.37 -17.07 3.98
CA LEU A 420 10.64 -16.37 3.74
C LEU A 420 11.63 -16.56 4.90
N GLU A 421 11.17 -16.83 6.11
CA GLU A 421 12.06 -17.23 7.21
C GLU A 421 12.67 -18.62 6.98
N THR A 422 11.89 -19.55 6.43
CA THR A 422 12.27 -20.98 6.35
C THR A 422 12.94 -21.33 5.02
N TYR A 423 12.45 -20.77 3.91
CA TYR A 423 12.77 -21.19 2.55
C TYR A 423 13.33 -20.05 1.69
N TYR A 424 13.91 -18.99 2.29
CA TYR A 424 14.42 -17.82 1.58
C TYR A 424 15.28 -18.19 0.36
N ASP A 425 16.36 -18.92 0.56
CA ASP A 425 17.32 -19.23 -0.50
C ASP A 425 16.70 -20.09 -1.60
N GLU A 426 15.84 -21.05 -1.25
CA GLU A 426 15.16 -21.91 -2.23
C GLU A 426 14.14 -21.13 -3.06
N VAL A 427 13.36 -20.25 -2.42
CA VAL A 427 12.39 -19.36 -3.08
C VAL A 427 13.11 -18.44 -4.06
N TYR A 428 14.17 -17.75 -3.64
CA TYR A 428 14.91 -16.83 -4.51
C TYR A 428 15.69 -17.55 -5.60
N ALA A 429 16.21 -18.75 -5.35
CA ALA A 429 16.89 -19.54 -6.38
C ALA A 429 15.93 -19.87 -7.54
N VAL A 430 14.73 -20.40 -7.24
CA VAL A 430 13.71 -20.72 -8.25
C VAL A 430 13.26 -19.48 -9.01
N LEU A 431 12.99 -18.38 -8.31
CA LEU A 431 12.54 -17.14 -8.95
C LEU A 431 13.64 -16.47 -9.79
N THR A 432 14.91 -16.60 -9.39
CA THR A 432 16.05 -16.10 -10.17
C THR A 432 16.24 -16.92 -11.45
N GLU A 433 16.17 -18.25 -11.35
CA GLU A 433 16.24 -19.15 -12.51
C GLU A 433 15.08 -18.91 -13.49
N HIS A 434 13.90 -18.62 -12.97
CA HIS A 434 12.68 -18.40 -13.75
C HIS A 434 12.23 -16.92 -13.77
N THR A 435 13.19 -16.00 -13.84
CA THR A 435 12.94 -14.53 -13.81
C THR A 435 11.87 -14.12 -14.84
N ASP A 436 11.97 -14.60 -16.08
CA ASP A 436 11.04 -14.23 -17.15
C ASP A 436 9.63 -14.75 -16.90
N ALA A 437 9.50 -15.96 -16.35
CA ALA A 437 8.20 -16.54 -16.01
C ALA A 437 7.52 -15.79 -14.84
N HIS A 438 8.31 -15.33 -13.86
CA HIS A 438 7.83 -14.49 -12.77
C HIS A 438 7.38 -13.12 -13.27
N ARG A 439 8.23 -12.43 -14.05
CA ARG A 439 7.89 -11.14 -14.67
C ARG A 439 6.60 -11.21 -15.49
N GLU A 440 6.46 -12.24 -16.33
CA GLU A 440 5.27 -12.47 -17.14
C GLU A 440 4.02 -12.80 -16.31
N GLY A 441 4.17 -13.59 -15.24
CA GLY A 441 3.08 -13.90 -14.31
C GLY A 441 2.54 -12.65 -13.63
N VAL A 442 3.45 -11.83 -13.07
CA VAL A 442 3.12 -10.53 -12.47
C VAL A 442 2.46 -9.62 -13.50
N ARG A 443 3.03 -9.49 -14.72
CA ARG A 443 2.46 -8.67 -15.79
C ARG A 443 1.01 -9.04 -16.06
N ARG A 444 0.75 -10.30 -16.43
CA ARG A 444 -0.59 -10.79 -16.77
C ARG A 444 -1.58 -10.67 -15.62
N HIS A 445 -1.13 -10.83 -14.38
CA HIS A 445 -1.99 -10.70 -13.22
C HIS A 445 -2.43 -9.24 -13.00
N PHE A 446 -1.49 -8.30 -13.08
CA PHE A 446 -1.77 -6.88 -12.88
C PHE A 446 -2.50 -6.26 -14.08
N GLU A 447 -2.38 -6.78 -15.29
CA GLU A 447 -3.24 -6.38 -16.42
C GLU A 447 -4.73 -6.55 -16.09
N LYS A 448 -5.11 -7.63 -15.40
CA LYS A 448 -6.49 -7.84 -14.96
C LYS A 448 -6.96 -6.79 -13.94
N HIS A 449 -6.03 -6.19 -13.20
CA HIS A 449 -6.31 -5.18 -12.20
C HIS A 449 -6.44 -3.79 -12.81
N LEU A 450 -5.61 -3.49 -13.81
CA LEU A 450 -5.56 -2.18 -14.45
C LEU A 450 -6.60 -2.04 -15.57
N ALA A 451 -6.87 -3.10 -16.33
CA ALA A 451 -7.78 -3.06 -17.49
C ALA A 451 -9.23 -2.64 -17.18
N PRO A 452 -9.81 -2.91 -15.99
CA PRO A 452 -11.13 -2.39 -15.63
C PRO A 452 -11.19 -0.87 -15.46
N PHE A 453 -10.04 -0.18 -15.39
CA PHE A 453 -9.93 1.27 -15.18
C PHE A 453 -9.64 2.04 -16.48
N ARG A 454 -9.73 1.38 -17.64
CA ARG A 454 -9.64 2.02 -18.95
C ARG A 454 -10.79 3.03 -19.10
N ALA A 455 -10.48 4.21 -19.63
CA ALA A 455 -11.45 5.28 -19.85
C ALA A 455 -12.50 4.93 -20.91
#